data_AF-A0A1M6KXP9-F1
#
_entry.id   AF-A0A1M6KXP9-F1
#
_cell.length_a   1.000
_cell.length_b   1.000
_cell.length_c   1.000
_cell.angle_alpha   90.00
_cell.angle_beta   90.00
_cell.angle_gamma   90.00
#
_symmetry.space_group_name_H-M   'P 1'
#
loop_
_entity.id
_entity.type
_entity.pdbx_description
1 polymer ?
#
loop_
_entity_poly.entity_id
_entity_poly.type
_entity_poly.pdbx_seq_one_letter_code
_entity_poly.pdbx_strand_id
1 'polypeptide(L)' 'MSKPSIEQIRMGCEGIAFCIARTLIERDPSLKAPMRANLRKLWELLEEREDHGAADMVDVMIKALNDPAFFKP' A
#
# COMPACT_ATOMS: atom_id res chain seq x y z
N MET A 1 -20.43 -21.98 0.00
CA MET A 1 -19.31 -21.07 -0.33
C MET A 1 -18.01 -21.71 0.10
N SER A 2 -17.04 -21.83 -0.81
CA SER A 2 -15.70 -22.36 -0.49
C SER A 2 -14.92 -21.35 0.35
N LYS A 3 -14.05 -21.81 1.24
CA LYS A 3 -13.13 -20.91 1.95
C LYS A 3 -12.21 -20.21 0.92
N PRO A 4 -11.98 -18.89 1.05
CA PRO A 4 -11.03 -18.20 0.19
C PRO A 4 -9.61 -18.77 0.37
N SER A 5 -8.88 -18.85 -0.74
CA SER A 5 -7.47 -19.24 -0.74
C SER A 5 -6.59 -18.18 -0.06
N ILE A 6 -5.37 -18.57 0.32
CA ILE A 6 -4.39 -17.65 0.92
C ILE A 6 -4.07 -16.50 -0.04
N GLU A 7 -3.98 -16.76 -1.34
CA GLU A 7 -3.76 -15.73 -2.36
C GLU A 7 -4.93 -14.73 -2.42
N GLN A 8 -6.17 -15.22 -2.38
CA GLN A 8 -7.36 -14.36 -2.33
C GLN A 8 -7.40 -13.51 -1.05
N ILE A 9 -6.97 -14.08 0.08
CA ILE A 9 -6.87 -13.33 1.35
C ILE A 9 -5.79 -12.25 1.23
N ARG A 10 -4.61 -12.55 0.68
CA ARG A 10 -3.53 -11.57 0.47
C ARG A 10 -3.95 -10.42 -0.43
N MET A 11 -4.51 -10.71 -1.60
CA MET A 11 -5.05 -9.69 -2.51
C MET A 11 -6.14 -8.84 -1.83
N GLY A 12 -7.00 -9.45 -1.02
CA GLY A 12 -8.00 -8.73 -0.24
C GLY A 12 -7.40 -7.82 0.84
N CYS A 13 -6.37 -8.29 1.55
CA CYS A 13 -5.66 -7.51 2.56
C CYS A 13 -4.91 -6.32 1.96
N GLU A 14 -4.26 -6.50 0.80
CA GLU A 14 -3.64 -5.41 0.05
C GLU A 14 -4.68 -4.35 -0.31
N GLY A 15 -5.80 -4.75 -0.93
CA GLY A 15 -6.91 -3.85 -1.26
C GLY A 15 -7.45 -3.05 -0.07
N ILE A 16 -7.56 -3.68 1.11
CA ILE A 16 -7.97 -3.01 2.35
C ILE A 16 -6.95 -1.92 2.75
N ALA A 17 -5.65 -2.21 2.68
CA ALA A 17 -4.62 -1.23 3.01
C ALA A 17 -4.67 0.00 2.09
N PHE A 18 -4.89 -0.21 0.78
CA PHE A 18 -5.11 0.88 -0.18
C PHE A 18 -6.33 1.73 0.19
N CYS A 19 -7.48 1.10 0.46
CA CYS A 19 -8.71 1.80 0.82
C CYS A 19 -8.57 2.64 2.10
N ILE A 20 -7.88 2.10 3.12
CA ILE A 20 -7.61 2.83 4.36
C ILE A 20 -6.71 4.03 4.09
N ALA A 21 -5.60 3.83 3.38
CA ALA A 21 -4.65 4.91 3.07
C ALA A 21 -5.32 6.04 2.26
N ARG A 22 -6.13 5.67 1.26
CA ARG A 22 -6.95 6.62 0.48
C ARG A 22 -7.88 7.42 1.39
N THR A 23 -8.69 6.72 2.20
CA THR A 23 -9.68 7.34 3.08
C THR A 23 -9.04 8.32 4.07
N LEU A 24 -7.88 7.95 4.64
CA LEU A 24 -7.15 8.81 5.56
C LEU A 24 -6.62 10.07 4.86
N ILE A 25 -6.05 9.94 3.66
CA ILE A 25 -5.52 11.09 2.90
C ILE A 25 -6.63 11.99 2.38
N GLU A 26 -7.77 11.43 1.94
CA GLU A 26 -8.93 12.24 1.51
C GLU A 26 -9.47 13.09 2.66
N ARG A 27 -9.44 12.56 3.89
CA ARG A 27 -9.85 13.29 5.10
C ARG A 27 -8.80 14.28 5.58
N ASP A 28 -7.52 13.94 5.46
CA ASP A 28 -6.40 14.79 5.83
C ASP A 28 -5.26 14.68 4.80
N PRO A 29 -5.21 15.60 3.81
CA PRO A 29 -4.19 15.60 2.76
C PRO A 29 -2.76 15.73 3.28
N SER A 30 -2.56 16.27 4.50
CA SER A 30 -1.24 16.43 5.10
C SER A 30 -0.57 15.08 5.39
N LEU A 31 -1.35 14.00 5.50
CA LEU A 31 -0.86 12.64 5.74
C LEU A 31 -0.15 12.01 4.54
N LYS A 32 -0.37 12.52 3.33
CA LYS A 32 0.17 11.93 2.09
C LYS A 32 1.69 11.87 2.08
N ALA A 33 2.34 13.00 2.37
CA ALA A 33 3.80 13.10 2.38
C ALA A 33 4.48 12.22 3.46
N PRO A 34 4.08 12.29 4.75
CA PRO A 34 4.68 11.45 5.79
C PRO A 34 4.42 9.96 5.56
N MET A 35 3.23 9.58 5.07
CA MET A 35 2.94 8.18 4.74
C MET A 35 3.85 7.66 3.63
N ARG A 36 4.07 8.43 2.56
CA ARG A 36 5.04 8.08 1.52
C ARG A 36 6.46 7.93 2.05
N ALA A 37 6.90 8.84 2.93
CA ALA A 37 8.23 8.76 3.52
C ALA A 37 8.42 7.49 4.36
N ASN A 38 7.40 7.11 5.15
CA ASN A 38 7.43 5.88 5.94
C ASN A 38 7.41 4.63 5.07
N LEU A 39 6.58 4.59 4.02
CA LEU A 39 6.57 3.49 3.05
C LEU A 39 7.92 3.36 2.34
N ARG A 40 8.58 4.48 2.01
CA ARG A 40 9.92 4.44 1.40
C ARG A 40 10.95 3.79 2.32
N LYS A 41 10.97 4.16 3.60
CA LYS A 41 11.85 3.52 4.61
C LYS A 41 11.56 2.03 4.77
N LEU A 42 10.28 1.65 4.74
CA LEU A 42 9.89 0.24 4.80
C LEU A 42 10.37 -0.53 3.58
N TRP A 43 10.25 0.05 2.38
CA TRP A 43 10.77 -0.53 1.15
C TRP A 43 12.28 -0.77 1.25
N GLU A 44 13.05 0.25 1.67
CA GLU A 44 14.51 0.14 1.86
C GLU A 44 14.88 -0.98 2.83
N LEU A 45 14.17 -1.08 3.97
CA LEU A 45 14.40 -2.15 4.95
C LEU A 45 14.09 -3.55 4.40
N LEU A 46 13.09 -3.69 3.53
CA LEU A 46 12.74 -4.97 2.92
C LEU A 46 13.75 -5.39 1.85
N GLU A 47 14.23 -4.45 1.04
CA GLU A 47 15.33 -4.67 0.10
C GLU A 47 16.62 -5.09 0.82
N GLU A 48 16.98 -4.41 1.93
CA GLU A 48 18.13 -4.78 2.76
C GLU A 48 18.03 -6.20 3.34
N ARG A 49 16.81 -6.72 3.47
CA ARG A 49 16.53 -8.06 3.99
C ARG A 49 16.30 -9.10 2.88
N GLU A 50 16.48 -8.72 1.61
CA GLU A 50 16.23 -9.56 0.43
C GLU A 50 14.76 -10.06 0.34
N ASP A 51 13.83 -9.38 1.00
CA ASP A 51 12.39 -9.67 0.93
C ASP A 51 11.74 -8.89 -0.22
N HIS A 52 12.16 -9.22 -1.45
CA HIS A 52 11.73 -8.52 -2.66
C HIS A 52 10.22 -8.59 -2.90
N GLY A 53 9.58 -9.70 -2.50
CA GLY A 53 8.13 -9.85 -2.66
C GLY A 53 7.34 -8.85 -1.81
N ALA A 54 7.76 -8.63 -0.55
CA ALA A 54 7.16 -7.59 0.29
C ALA A 54 7.55 -6.18 -0.18
N ALA A 55 8.79 -6.00 -0.65
CA ALA A 55 9.26 -4.73 -1.20
C ALA A 55 8.40 -4.29 -2.41
N ASP A 56 8.13 -5.20 -3.35
CA ASP A 56 7.28 -4.94 -4.51
C ASP A 56 5.88 -4.47 -4.10
N MET A 57 5.28 -5.09 -3.07
CA MET A 57 3.96 -4.66 -2.56
C MET A 57 3.99 -3.23 -2.02
N VAL A 58 5.05 -2.87 -1.27
CA VAL A 58 5.22 -1.52 -0.75
C VAL A 58 5.45 -0.51 -1.87
N ASP A 59 6.20 -0.88 -2.90
CA ASP A 59 6.44 -0.03 -4.07
C ASP A 59 5.16 0.23 -4.87
N VAL A 60 4.30 -0.79 -5.05
CA VAL A 60 2.96 -0.61 -5.63
C VAL A 60 2.13 0.39 -4.80
N MET A 61 2.20 0.31 -3.47
CA MET A 61 1.54 1.28 -2.59
C MET A 61 2.06 2.70 -2.77
N ILE A 62 3.38 2.88 -2.83
CA ILE A 62 4.00 4.19 -3.07
C ILE A 62 3.55 4.77 -4.42
N LYS A 63 3.53 3.93 -5.47
CA LYS A 63 3.07 4.32 -6.82
C LYS A 63 1.60 4.75 -6.81
N ALA A 64 0.72 3.98 -6.17
CA ALA A 64 -0.70 4.32 -6.06
C ALA A 64 -0.92 5.66 -5.34
N LEU A 65 -0.18 5.93 -4.25
CA LEU A 65 -0.28 7.21 -3.56
C LEU A 65 0.16 8.40 -4.43
N ASN A 66 0.99 8.18 -5.45
CA ASN A 66 1.40 9.22 -6.40
C ASN A 66 0.42 9.42 -7.53
N ASP A 67 -0.41 8.43 -7.84
CA ASP A 67 -1.38 8.49 -8.91
C ASP A 67 -2.61 9.32 -8.47
N PRO A 68 -2.92 10.45 -9.15
CA PRO A 68 -4.16 11.18 -8.89
C PRO A 68 -5.42 10.36 -9.12
N ALA A 69 -5.39 9.36 -10.02
CA ALA A 69 -6.51 8.48 -10.29
C ALA A 69 -6.88 7.60 -9.10
N PHE A 70 -5.92 7.30 -8.21
CA PHE A 70 -6.16 6.53 -7.00
C PHE A 70 -7.15 7.21 -6.04
N PHE A 71 -7.22 8.54 -6.06
CA PHE A 71 -8.12 9.35 -5.25
C PHE A 71 -9.40 9.75 -5.99
N LYS A 72 -9.59 9.30 -7.24
CA LYS A 72 -10.84 9.55 -7.97
C LYS A 72 -11.91 8.54 -7.51
N PRO A 73 -13.18 8.97 -7.40
CA PRO A 73 -14.30 8.09 -7.08
C PRO A 73 -14.40 6.87 -8.01
#